data_AF-A0A095BZW4-F1
#
_entry.id   AF-A0A095BZW4-F1
#
_cell.length_a   1.000
_cell.length_b   1.000
_cell.length_c   1.000
_cell.angle_alpha   90.00
_cell.angle_beta   90.00
_cell.angle_gamma   90.00
#
_symmetry.space_group_name_H-M   'P 1'
#
loop_
_entity.id
_entity.type
_entity.pdbx_description
1 polymer ?
#
loop_
_entity_poly.entity_id
_entity_poly.type
_entity_poly.pdbx_seq_one_letter_code
_entity_poly.pdbx_strand_id
1 'polypeptide(L)'
;MNLFKPLIIKPNVSGLINSLCSKMRLLSIPPLIPSEILYQREITPAKTPAHHNNSEIEKLLKSELCDYPAYSSRKIRHGFQDAIMIRDYKRRQVSAHFCNLRIRLNAIRKNTILPQEIKDLATSYISSLPRDSNWTRILSRCIVTSRRRGCKTRWKVSRIVWRKYADYNRMSGVLWARWGSNTRSVRRHMLWPPPRETPVSEYIHRYYKNLADI
;
A
#
# COMPACT_ATOMS: atom_id res chain seq x y z
N MET A 1 45.34 -47.27 18.97
CA MET A 1 43.94 -46.90 18.64
C MET A 1 43.92 -46.20 17.28
N ASN A 2 44.07 -47.00 16.22
CA ASN A 2 43.98 -46.54 14.82
C ASN A 2 42.53 -46.68 14.36
N LEU A 3 41.81 -45.58 14.15
CA LEU A 3 40.51 -45.61 13.47
C LEU A 3 40.30 -44.32 12.64
N PHE A 4 40.45 -44.49 11.33
CA PHE A 4 39.75 -43.82 10.23
C PHE A 4 39.83 -42.28 10.04
N LYS A 5 40.71 -41.85 9.12
CA LYS A 5 40.45 -40.72 8.21
C LYS A 5 40.29 -41.28 6.79
N PRO A 6 39.17 -41.08 6.08
CA PRO A 6 39.09 -41.47 4.68
C PRO A 6 39.67 -40.35 3.80
N LEU A 7 40.76 -40.65 3.10
CA LEU A 7 41.20 -39.89 1.93
C LEU A 7 40.28 -40.27 0.76
N ILE A 8 39.19 -39.53 0.57
CA ILE A 8 38.33 -39.70 -0.60
C ILE A 8 38.97 -38.94 -1.76
N ILE A 9 39.80 -39.64 -2.52
CA ILE A 9 40.18 -39.26 -3.88
C ILE A 9 38.95 -39.51 -4.74
N LYS A 10 38.29 -38.46 -5.22
CA LYS A 10 37.18 -38.61 -6.18
C LYS A 10 37.76 -39.02 -7.53
N PRO A 11 37.27 -40.08 -8.19
CA PRO A 11 37.66 -40.37 -9.55
C PRO A 11 37.01 -39.34 -10.49
N ASN A 12 37.82 -38.71 -11.36
CA ASN A 12 37.34 -37.87 -12.46
C ASN A 12 36.65 -38.76 -13.50
N VAL A 13 35.37 -39.06 -13.29
CA VAL A 13 34.54 -39.76 -14.27
C VAL A 13 33.20 -39.03 -14.41
N SER A 14 33.23 -37.87 -15.07
CA SER A 14 32.01 -37.23 -15.56
C SER A 14 32.26 -36.33 -16.76
N GLY A 15 33.13 -36.77 -17.68
CA GLY A 15 33.54 -35.99 -18.86
C GLY A 15 32.74 -36.23 -20.14
N LEU A 16 31.82 -37.20 -20.20
CA LEU A 16 31.22 -37.60 -21.50
C LEU A 16 29.69 -37.74 -21.54
N ILE A 17 28.97 -37.66 -20.41
CA ILE A 17 27.50 -37.85 -20.41
C ILE A 17 26.73 -36.52 -20.49
N ASN A 18 27.36 -35.39 -20.15
CA ASN A 18 26.69 -34.08 -20.18
C ASN A 18 26.87 -33.28 -21.49
N SER A 19 27.58 -33.81 -22.50
CA SER A 19 27.86 -33.07 -23.75
C SER A 19 26.79 -33.22 -24.84
N LEU A 20 25.94 -34.24 -24.76
CA LEU A 20 24.93 -34.53 -25.80
C LEU A 20 23.55 -33.92 -25.50
N CYS A 21 23.20 -33.67 -24.23
CA CYS A 21 21.88 -33.14 -23.87
C CYS A 21 21.80 -31.59 -23.87
N SER A 22 22.93 -30.88 -23.99
CA SER A 22 22.97 -29.41 -24.01
C SER A 22 22.90 -28.81 -25.43
N LYS A 23 23.13 -29.61 -26.49
CA LYS A 23 23.13 -29.11 -27.88
C LYS A 23 21.73 -28.83 -28.46
N MET A 24 20.65 -29.37 -27.89
CA MET A 24 19.30 -29.21 -28.47
C MET A 24 18.47 -28.06 -27.87
N ARG A 25 18.96 -27.34 -26.86
CA ARG A 25 18.24 -26.20 -26.23
C ARG A 25 18.86 -24.82 -26.49
N LEU A 26 19.77 -24.71 -27.46
CA LEU A 26 20.50 -23.46 -27.74
C LEU A 26 20.15 -22.79 -29.07
N LEU A 27 19.13 -23.26 -29.80
CA LEU A 27 18.78 -22.70 -31.11
C LEU A 27 17.76 -21.56 -31.07
N SER A 28 17.28 -21.13 -29.90
CA SER A 28 16.23 -20.09 -29.79
C SER A 28 16.50 -19.00 -28.75
N ILE A 29 17.72 -18.91 -28.21
CA ILE A 29 18.10 -17.84 -27.30
C ILE A 29 19.13 -16.99 -28.02
N PRO A 30 18.87 -15.69 -28.28
CA PRO A 30 19.89 -14.82 -28.86
C PRO A 30 21.14 -14.82 -27.96
N PRO A 31 22.35 -14.71 -28.52
CA PRO A 31 23.57 -14.75 -27.74
C PRO A 31 23.53 -13.68 -26.66
N LEU A 32 23.88 -14.07 -25.43
CA LEU A 32 23.98 -13.13 -24.31
C LEU A 32 25.01 -12.07 -24.67
N ILE A 33 24.62 -10.79 -24.65
CA ILE A 33 25.54 -9.69 -24.92
C ILE A 33 26.71 -9.80 -23.93
N PRO A 34 27.97 -9.88 -24.40
CA PRO A 34 29.13 -9.93 -23.51
C PRO A 34 29.12 -8.76 -22.54
N SER A 35 29.37 -9.04 -21.25
CA SER A 35 29.42 -8.01 -20.20
C SER A 35 30.45 -6.92 -20.46
N GLU A 36 31.44 -7.19 -21.30
CA GLU A 36 32.48 -6.26 -21.76
C GLU A 36 31.93 -5.14 -22.65
N ILE A 37 30.81 -5.36 -23.36
CA ILE A 37 30.14 -4.35 -24.20
C ILE A 37 29.25 -3.43 -23.34
N LEU A 38 28.81 -3.90 -22.17
CA LEU A 38 27.97 -3.12 -21.27
C LEU A 38 28.82 -2.08 -20.55
N TYR A 39 28.70 -0.81 -20.96
CA TYR A 39 29.26 0.31 -20.21
C TYR A 39 28.80 0.23 -18.75
N GLN A 40 29.76 0.07 -17.83
CA GLN A 40 29.49 0.05 -16.39
C GLN A 40 28.92 1.40 -15.98
N ARG A 41 27.60 1.46 -15.89
CA ARG A 41 26.91 2.64 -15.40
C ARG A 41 27.12 2.68 -13.89
N GLU A 42 28.07 3.49 -13.43
CA GLU A 42 28.19 3.81 -12.02
C GLU A 42 26.92 4.55 -11.61
N ILE A 43 25.99 3.84 -10.98
CA ILE A 43 24.86 4.47 -10.32
C ILE A 43 25.41 5.06 -9.02
N THR A 44 26.05 6.21 -9.11
CA THR A 44 26.25 7.04 -7.93
C THR A 44 24.86 7.53 -7.52
N PRO A 45 24.32 7.13 -6.36
CA PRO A 45 23.05 7.67 -5.91
C PRO A 45 23.21 9.18 -5.78
N ALA A 46 22.32 9.96 -6.39
CA ALA A 46 22.33 11.40 -6.23
C ALA A 46 22.39 11.73 -4.73
N LYS A 47 23.35 12.58 -4.34
CA LYS A 47 23.49 13.02 -2.95
C LYS A 47 22.14 13.57 -2.52
N THR A 48 21.49 12.92 -1.56
CA THR A 48 20.25 13.45 -0.98
C THR A 48 20.54 14.89 -0.55
N PRO A 49 19.73 15.88 -0.94
CA PRO A 49 19.93 17.25 -0.51
C PRO A 49 20.06 17.26 1.01
N ALA A 50 20.84 18.20 1.56
CA ALA A 50 20.97 18.40 3.00
C ALA A 50 19.63 18.87 3.60
N HIS A 51 18.64 17.98 3.62
CA HIS A 51 17.52 18.08 4.51
C HIS A 51 18.06 17.66 5.88
N HIS A 52 17.76 18.47 6.90
CA HIS A 52 18.14 18.26 8.31
C HIS A 52 19.51 18.85 8.69
N ASN A 53 19.68 20.17 8.56
CA ASN A 53 20.71 20.86 9.36
C ASN A 53 20.14 22.14 10.01
N ASN A 54 18.94 22.02 10.59
CA ASN A 54 18.44 23.02 11.51
C ASN A 54 18.49 22.40 12.92
N SER A 55 19.53 22.77 13.67
CA SER A 55 19.78 22.27 15.03
C SER A 55 18.63 22.59 15.99
N GLU A 56 17.89 23.68 15.75
CA GLU A 56 16.73 24.07 16.55
C GLU A 56 15.57 23.09 16.33
N ILE A 57 15.30 22.72 15.09
CA ILE A 57 14.28 21.72 14.75
C ILE A 57 14.64 20.36 15.36
N GLU A 58 15.91 19.98 15.34
CA GLU A 58 16.37 18.73 15.98
C GLU A 58 16.22 18.76 17.50
N LYS A 59 16.53 19.90 18.14
CA LYS A 59 16.32 20.10 19.58
C LYS A 59 14.84 19.99 19.94
N LEU A 60 13.96 20.69 19.20
CA LEU A 60 12.51 20.64 19.41
C LEU A 60 11.96 19.22 19.26
N LEU A 61 12.39 18.51 18.21
CA LEU A 61 12.02 17.11 18.02
C LEU A 61 12.47 16.23 19.18
N LYS A 62 13.65 16.47 19.74
CA LYS A 62 14.18 15.68 20.87
C LYS A 62 13.46 15.98 22.17
N SER A 63 13.14 17.25 22.45
CA SER A 63 12.46 17.66 23.69
C SER A 63 10.96 17.34 23.68
N GLU A 64 10.27 17.55 22.55
CA GLU A 64 8.80 17.45 22.47
C GLU A 64 8.33 16.08 21.96
N LEU A 65 9.16 15.32 21.25
CA LEU A 65 8.75 14.08 20.57
C LEU A 65 9.69 12.90 20.83
N CYS A 66 9.36 12.11 21.87
CA CYS A 66 9.77 10.71 22.10
C CYS A 66 11.10 10.31 21.43
N ASP A 67 12.22 10.70 22.04
CA ASP A 67 13.60 10.28 21.77
C ASP A 67 13.68 9.26 20.63
N TYR A 68 13.96 9.72 19.42
CA TYR A 68 14.14 8.83 18.29
C TYR A 68 15.53 8.20 18.45
N PRO A 69 15.66 6.94 18.92
CA PRO A 69 16.99 6.39 19.06
C PRO A 69 17.58 6.17 17.67
N ALA A 70 18.90 6.31 17.54
CA ALA A 70 19.63 5.87 16.38
C ALA A 70 19.31 4.39 16.07
N TYR A 71 19.51 3.96 14.83
CA TYR A 71 19.09 2.67 14.28
C TYR A 71 19.75 1.48 15.00
N SER A 72 19.28 1.17 16.20
CA SER A 72 19.57 -0.05 16.94
C SER A 72 18.34 -0.95 16.89
N SER A 73 18.59 -2.25 16.80
CA SER A 73 17.61 -3.32 16.62
C SER A 73 16.41 -3.17 17.57
N ARG A 74 15.31 -2.60 17.08
CA ARG A 74 14.11 -2.38 17.89
C ARG A 74 13.43 -3.71 18.21
N LYS A 75 13.45 -4.12 19.48
CA LYS A 75 12.40 -4.98 20.05
C LYS A 75 11.04 -4.29 19.78
N ILE A 76 10.09 -5.03 19.23
CA ILE A 76 8.74 -4.50 18.92
C ILE A 76 8.06 -4.18 20.25
N ARG A 77 7.66 -2.91 20.46
CA ARG A 77 6.90 -2.50 21.66
C ARG A 77 5.57 -3.27 21.70
N HIS A 78 5.11 -3.66 22.89
CA HIS A 78 3.78 -4.24 23.09
C HIS A 78 2.71 -3.28 22.54
N GLY A 79 1.84 -3.79 21.65
CA GLY A 79 0.79 -3.01 20.97
C GLY A 79 1.08 -2.65 19.51
N PHE A 80 2.32 -2.78 19.03
CA PHE A 80 2.61 -2.67 17.60
C PHE A 80 2.86 -4.05 16.97
N GLN A 81 2.27 -4.33 15.80
CA GLN A 81 2.51 -5.58 15.08
C GLN A 81 3.88 -5.59 14.37
N ASP A 82 4.23 -4.52 13.64
CA ASP A 82 5.46 -4.44 12.84
C ASP A 82 6.28 -3.17 13.14
N ALA A 83 7.59 -3.24 12.92
CA ALA A 83 8.49 -2.08 12.91
C ALA A 83 8.08 -1.00 11.89
N ILE A 84 7.39 -1.39 10.81
CA ILE A 84 6.85 -0.45 9.82
C ILE A 84 5.70 0.37 10.42
N MET A 85 4.87 -0.25 11.27
CA MET A 85 3.78 0.44 11.95
C MET A 85 4.31 1.44 12.96
N ILE A 86 5.38 1.09 13.68
CA ILE A 86 6.10 2.01 14.57
C ILE A 86 6.59 3.24 13.78
N ARG A 87 7.17 3.04 12.59
CA ARG A 87 7.60 4.15 11.72
C ARG A 87 6.43 5.05 11.30
N ASP A 88 5.29 4.47 10.90
CA ASP A 88 4.10 5.24 10.52
C ASP A 88 3.52 6.02 11.71
N TYR A 89 3.49 5.41 12.90
CA TYR A 89 3.07 6.06 14.14
C TYR A 89 3.92 7.29 14.46
N LYS A 90 5.25 7.15 14.42
CA LYS A 90 6.16 8.27 14.67
C LYS A 90 5.97 9.40 13.64
N ARG A 91 5.76 9.08 12.36
CA ARG A 91 5.44 10.10 11.33
C ARG A 91 4.16 10.86 11.64
N ARG A 92 3.11 10.18 12.12
CA ARG A 92 1.85 10.82 12.50
C ARG A 92 2.06 11.82 13.65
N GLN A 93 2.88 11.46 14.64
CA GLN A 93 3.22 12.34 15.76
C GLN A 93 3.97 13.60 15.28
N VAL A 94 5.03 13.42 14.48
CA VAL A 94 5.81 14.53 13.90
C VAL A 94 4.92 15.41 13.01
N SER A 95 4.08 14.79 12.18
CA SER A 95 3.19 15.53 11.28
C SER A 95 2.11 16.31 12.03
N ALA A 96 1.55 15.75 13.11
CA ALA A 96 0.59 16.45 13.97
C ALA A 96 1.23 17.70 14.60
N HIS A 97 2.45 17.57 15.10
CA HIS A 97 3.19 18.68 15.70
C HIS A 97 3.42 19.84 14.70
N PHE A 98 3.97 19.54 13.52
CA PHE A 98 4.32 20.55 12.51
C PHE A 98 3.15 20.93 11.58
N CYS A 99 1.94 20.40 11.79
CA CYS A 99 0.80 20.61 10.89
C CYS A 99 0.50 22.10 10.69
N ASN A 100 0.33 22.84 11.79
CA ASN A 100 -0.02 24.26 11.80
C ASN A 100 1.03 25.11 11.07
N LEU A 101 2.31 24.87 11.36
CA LEU A 101 3.42 25.58 10.73
C LEU A 101 3.46 25.33 9.22
N ARG A 102 3.29 24.06 8.79
CA ARG A 102 3.24 23.73 7.36
C ARG A 102 2.04 24.33 6.64
N ILE A 103 0.89 24.44 7.30
CA ILE A 103 -0.30 25.09 6.73
C ILE A 103 0.00 26.57 6.49
N ARG A 104 0.54 27.27 7.49
CA ARG A 104 0.92 28.70 7.39
C ARG A 104 1.94 28.96 6.28
N LEU A 105 3.02 28.19 6.23
CA LEU A 105 4.03 28.35 5.17
C LEU A 105 3.49 28.02 3.78
N ASN A 106 2.60 27.02 3.66
CA ASN A 106 1.98 26.71 2.38
C ASN A 106 1.00 27.79 1.92
N ALA A 107 0.32 28.48 2.84
CA ALA A 107 -0.49 29.65 2.51
C ALA A 107 0.39 30.73 1.89
N ILE A 108 1.48 31.11 2.57
CA ILE A 108 2.44 32.11 2.07
C ILE A 108 2.97 31.73 0.69
N ARG A 109 3.45 30.49 0.53
CA ARG A 109 4.03 29.99 -0.73
C ARG A 109 3.04 30.02 -1.90
N LYS A 110 1.75 29.76 -1.67
CA LYS A 110 0.71 29.67 -2.70
C LYS A 110 -0.01 31.00 -2.96
N ASN A 111 0.33 32.06 -2.25
CA ASN A 111 -0.30 33.36 -2.43
C ASN A 111 0.13 34.02 -3.76
N THR A 112 -0.80 34.70 -4.41
CA THR A 112 -0.55 35.47 -5.64
C THR A 112 -0.17 36.92 -5.36
N ILE A 113 -0.56 37.46 -4.21
CA ILE A 113 -0.42 38.88 -3.83
C ILE A 113 1.01 39.19 -3.34
N LEU A 114 1.68 38.22 -2.73
CA LEU A 114 2.98 38.42 -2.09
C LEU A 114 4.13 38.49 -3.10
N PRO A 115 5.18 39.29 -2.82
CA PRO A 115 6.39 39.32 -3.64
C PRO A 115 7.08 37.96 -3.68
N GLN A 116 7.85 37.74 -4.75
CA GLN A 116 8.50 36.44 -5.01
C GLN A 116 9.49 36.05 -3.91
N GLU A 117 10.25 37.02 -3.40
CA GLU A 117 11.26 36.81 -2.35
C GLU A 117 10.67 36.14 -1.10
N ILE A 118 9.50 36.60 -0.64
CA ILE A 118 8.83 36.03 0.54
C ILE A 118 8.37 34.58 0.27
N LYS A 119 7.91 34.30 -0.97
CA LYS A 119 7.50 32.95 -1.38
C LYS A 119 8.69 32.00 -1.48
N ASP A 120 9.83 32.49 -1.93
CA ASP A 120 11.07 31.73 -2.02
C ASP A 120 11.60 31.40 -0.62
N LEU A 121 11.59 32.37 0.30
CA LEU A 121 11.91 32.15 1.71
C LEU A 121 10.98 31.09 2.33
N ALA A 122 9.67 31.19 2.13
CA ALA A 122 8.72 30.19 2.62
C ALA A 122 8.99 28.79 2.05
N THR A 123 9.43 28.70 0.80
CA THR A 123 9.82 27.44 0.15
C THR A 123 11.08 26.86 0.78
N SER A 124 12.09 27.69 1.06
CA SER A 124 13.29 27.28 1.79
C SER A 124 12.96 26.81 3.21
N TYR A 125 12.09 27.51 3.95
CA TYR A 125 11.62 27.09 5.27
C TYR A 125 10.85 25.76 5.24
N ILE A 126 9.97 25.55 4.26
CA ILE A 126 9.27 24.26 4.11
C ILE A 126 10.26 23.11 3.87
N SER A 127 11.36 23.39 3.18
CA SER A 127 12.39 22.42 2.82
C SER A 127 13.35 22.09 3.96
N SER A 128 13.50 22.99 4.94
CA SER A 128 14.30 22.79 6.15
C SER A 128 13.59 21.95 7.21
N LEU A 129 12.25 21.90 7.19
CA LEU A 129 11.43 21.07 8.09
C LEU A 129 11.76 19.58 7.98
N PRO A 130 11.51 18.80 9.05
CA PRO A 130 11.81 17.38 9.04
C PRO A 130 10.94 16.66 8.01
N ARG A 131 11.52 15.72 7.26
CA ARG A 131 10.85 15.09 6.11
C ARG A 131 9.57 14.37 6.51
N ASP A 132 9.58 13.77 7.69
CA ASP A 132 8.45 13.02 8.24
C ASP A 132 7.31 13.91 8.75
N SER A 133 7.48 15.24 8.79
CA SER A 133 6.37 16.19 9.01
C SER A 133 5.36 16.23 7.88
N ASN A 134 5.75 15.80 6.67
CA ASN A 134 4.90 15.88 5.49
C ASN A 134 3.75 14.86 5.57
N TRP A 135 2.51 15.36 5.59
CA TRP A 135 1.30 14.56 5.69
C TRP A 135 1.13 13.56 4.54
N THR A 136 1.68 13.83 3.36
CA THR A 136 1.61 12.92 2.19
C THR A 136 2.33 11.59 2.41
N ARG A 137 3.23 11.52 3.40
CA ARG A 137 3.99 10.29 3.74
C ARG A 137 3.22 9.35 4.67
N ILE A 138 2.14 9.83 5.28
CA ILE A 138 1.30 9.02 6.16
C ILE A 138 0.47 8.08 5.30
N LEU A 139 0.49 6.78 5.64
CA LEU A 139 -0.30 5.77 4.95
C LEU A 139 -1.37 5.20 5.86
N SER A 140 -2.56 4.93 5.33
CA SER A 140 -3.57 4.18 6.06
C SER A 140 -3.16 2.71 6.17
N ARG A 141 -2.92 2.24 7.39
CA ARG A 141 -2.57 0.86 7.70
C ARG A 141 -3.67 0.19 8.50
N CYS A 142 -3.69 -1.14 8.43
CA CYS A 142 -4.51 -1.94 9.33
C CYS A 142 -3.97 -1.79 10.76
N ILE A 143 -4.84 -1.45 11.70
CA ILE A 143 -4.46 -1.33 13.12
C ILE A 143 -4.01 -2.69 13.69
N VAL A 144 -4.67 -3.77 13.28
CA VAL A 144 -4.42 -5.12 13.81
C VAL A 144 -3.17 -5.76 13.19
N THR A 145 -3.05 -5.71 11.86
CA THR A 145 -2.06 -6.52 11.12
C THR A 145 -1.03 -5.68 10.37
N SER A 146 -0.98 -4.35 10.57
CA SER A 146 -0.06 -3.40 9.89
C SER A 146 -0.05 -3.42 8.34
N ARG A 147 -0.96 -4.18 7.72
CA ARG A 147 -1.11 -4.34 6.27
C ARG A 147 -1.27 -2.98 5.59
N ARG A 148 -0.49 -2.75 4.53
CA ARG A 148 -0.45 -1.47 3.80
C ARG A 148 -1.64 -1.25 2.87
N ARG A 149 -2.14 -2.30 2.21
CA ARG A 149 -3.14 -2.18 1.14
C ARG A 149 -4.47 -2.83 1.50
N GLY A 150 -5.55 -2.31 0.91
CA GLY A 150 -6.89 -2.83 1.10
C GLY A 150 -7.41 -2.64 2.53
N CYS A 151 -7.08 -1.51 3.14
CA CYS A 151 -7.62 -1.09 4.43
C CYS A 151 -8.85 -0.24 4.19
N LYS A 152 -9.94 -0.53 4.91
CA LYS A 152 -11.18 0.25 4.82
C LYS A 152 -11.08 1.43 5.77
N THR A 153 -11.15 2.66 5.26
CA THR A 153 -10.90 3.90 6.02
C THR A 153 -11.82 4.07 7.23
N ARG A 154 -13.11 3.73 7.09
CA ARG A 154 -14.11 3.83 8.17
C ARG A 154 -13.72 3.04 9.42
N TRP A 155 -13.26 1.80 9.25
CA TRP A 155 -12.90 0.93 10.37
C TRP A 155 -11.39 0.88 10.66
N LYS A 156 -10.54 1.37 9.74
CA LYS A 156 -9.07 1.30 9.81
C LYS A 156 -8.52 -0.12 9.90
N VAL A 157 -9.23 -1.08 9.32
CA VAL A 157 -8.88 -2.51 9.31
C VAL A 157 -8.67 -3.00 7.88
N SER A 158 -7.79 -3.99 7.68
CA SER A 158 -7.57 -4.64 6.39
C SER A 158 -8.81 -5.44 5.95
N ARG A 159 -8.98 -5.65 4.64
CA ARG A 159 -10.08 -6.46 4.09
C ARG A 159 -10.17 -7.89 4.67
N ILE A 160 -9.04 -8.49 5.06
CA ILE A 160 -8.99 -9.87 5.57
C ILE A 160 -9.60 -9.91 6.98
N VAL A 161 -9.12 -9.01 7.84
CA VAL A 161 -9.61 -8.88 9.22
C VAL A 161 -11.04 -8.34 9.24
N TRP A 162 -11.38 -7.42 8.33
CA TRP A 162 -12.75 -6.93 8.16
C TRP A 162 -13.70 -8.05 7.79
N ARG A 163 -13.36 -8.90 6.80
CA ARG A 163 -14.18 -10.07 6.44
C ARG A 163 -14.33 -11.03 7.61
N LYS A 164 -13.23 -11.34 8.31
CA LYS A 164 -13.29 -12.17 9.53
C LYS A 164 -14.29 -11.61 10.54
N TYR A 165 -14.26 -10.31 10.83
CA TYR A 165 -15.22 -9.72 11.77
C TYR A 165 -16.66 -9.69 11.25
N ALA A 166 -16.86 -9.49 9.95
CA ALA A 166 -18.18 -9.52 9.30
C ALA A 166 -18.78 -10.93 9.34
N ASP A 167 -18.03 -11.94 8.91
CA ASP A 167 -18.50 -13.32 8.75
C ASP A 167 -18.86 -13.96 10.10
N TYR A 168 -18.16 -13.59 11.18
CA TYR A 168 -18.48 -14.02 12.55
C TYR A 168 -19.45 -13.07 13.29
N ASN A 169 -20.17 -12.20 12.57
CA ASN A 169 -21.15 -11.26 13.13
C ASN A 169 -20.63 -10.40 14.32
N ARG A 170 -19.33 -10.07 14.31
CA ARG A 170 -18.71 -9.22 15.35
C ARG A 170 -18.82 -7.72 15.05
N MET A 171 -19.43 -7.35 13.92
CA MET A 171 -19.72 -5.97 13.55
C MET A 171 -21.22 -5.73 13.47
N SER A 172 -21.70 -4.69 14.15
CA SER A 172 -23.11 -4.29 14.13
C SER A 172 -23.54 -3.81 12.74
N GLY A 173 -24.65 -4.34 12.22
CA GLY A 173 -25.27 -3.88 10.98
C GLY A 173 -24.52 -4.28 9.70
N VAL A 174 -23.48 -5.10 9.80
CA VAL A 174 -22.78 -5.64 8.63
C VAL A 174 -23.41 -6.98 8.26
N LEU A 175 -24.18 -6.97 7.18
CA LEU A 175 -24.77 -8.17 6.59
C LEU A 175 -24.19 -8.39 5.20
N TRP A 176 -24.35 -9.61 4.69
CA TRP A 176 -24.06 -9.87 3.28
C TRP A 176 -25.03 -9.06 2.42
N ALA A 177 -24.48 -8.37 1.43
CA ALA A 177 -25.31 -7.67 0.45
C ALA A 177 -26.07 -8.71 -0.37
N ARG A 178 -27.37 -8.80 -0.13
CA ARG A 178 -28.29 -9.59 -0.94
C ARG A 178 -29.03 -8.64 -1.85
N TRP A 179 -28.67 -8.65 -3.12
CA TRP A 179 -29.48 -8.04 -4.16
C TRP A 179 -30.54 -9.06 -4.54
N GLY A 180 -31.80 -8.74 -4.27
CA GLY A 180 -32.89 -9.58 -4.74
C GLY A 180 -32.89 -9.56 -6.27
N SER A 181 -32.50 -10.67 -6.91
CA SER A 181 -32.97 -10.94 -8.29
C SER A 181 -34.48 -11.11 -8.32
N ASN A 182 -35.07 -11.47 -7.16
CA ASN A 182 -36.50 -11.56 -6.93
C ASN A 182 -37.13 -10.19 -6.61
N THR A 183 -36.63 -9.09 -7.18
CA THR A 183 -37.64 -8.18 -7.71
C THR A 183 -38.43 -9.01 -8.72
N ARG A 184 -39.64 -9.44 -8.37
CA ARG A 184 -40.68 -9.73 -9.36
C ARG A 184 -41.07 -8.44 -10.11
N SER A 185 -40.11 -7.59 -10.46
CA SER A 185 -40.21 -6.78 -11.66
C SER A 185 -40.15 -7.77 -12.81
N VAL A 186 -41.30 -8.39 -13.06
CA VAL A 186 -41.63 -9.13 -14.27
C VAL A 186 -41.66 -8.16 -15.47
N ARG A 187 -41.18 -6.91 -15.35
CA ARG A 187 -41.00 -5.98 -16.48
C ARG A 187 -40.13 -6.55 -17.59
N ARG A 188 -39.20 -7.48 -17.28
CA ARG A 188 -38.41 -8.15 -18.32
C ARG A 188 -39.20 -9.23 -19.08
N HIS A 189 -40.35 -9.67 -18.55
CA HIS A 189 -41.23 -10.68 -19.17
C HIS A 189 -42.63 -10.14 -19.50
N MET A 190 -42.91 -8.87 -19.16
CA MET A 190 -44.10 -8.16 -19.56
C MET A 190 -43.79 -7.36 -20.83
N LEU A 191 -44.24 -7.86 -21.98
CA LEU A 191 -44.18 -7.18 -23.27
C LEU A 191 -45.23 -6.05 -23.30
N TRP A 192 -44.87 -4.87 -23.81
CA TRP A 192 -45.84 -3.82 -24.14
C TRP A 192 -45.81 -3.59 -25.66
N PRO A 193 -46.97 -3.65 -26.36
CA PRO A 193 -48.33 -3.87 -25.88
C PRO A 193 -48.58 -5.30 -25.33
N PRO A 194 -49.61 -5.51 -24.50
CA PRO A 194 -49.92 -6.84 -23.95
C PRO A 194 -50.17 -7.85 -25.08
N PRO A 195 -49.75 -9.12 -24.92
CA PRO A 195 -50.04 -10.16 -25.89
C PRO A 195 -51.54 -10.25 -26.16
N ARG A 196 -51.93 -10.43 -27.42
CA ARG A 196 -53.35 -10.40 -27.86
C ARG A 196 -54.24 -11.43 -27.15
N GLU A 197 -53.64 -12.50 -26.64
CA GLU A 197 -54.31 -13.60 -25.96
C GLU A 197 -54.74 -13.26 -24.52
N THR A 198 -54.12 -12.25 -23.90
CA THR A 198 -54.43 -11.85 -22.51
C THR A 198 -55.23 -10.56 -22.46
N PRO A 199 -56.35 -10.50 -21.71
CA PRO A 199 -57.09 -9.26 -21.55
C PRO A 199 -56.25 -8.25 -20.75
N VAL A 200 -56.36 -6.97 -21.14
CA VAL A 200 -55.58 -5.87 -20.55
C VAL A 200 -55.78 -5.79 -19.03
N SER A 201 -56.99 -6.07 -18.53
CA SER A 201 -57.32 -6.07 -17.10
C SER A 201 -56.56 -7.13 -16.31
N GLU A 202 -56.49 -8.36 -16.81
CA GLU A 202 -55.73 -9.45 -16.19
C GLU A 202 -54.23 -9.17 -16.21
N TYR A 203 -53.75 -8.57 -17.30
CA TYR A 203 -52.37 -8.14 -17.45
C TYR A 203 -51.99 -7.06 -16.43
N ILE A 204 -52.84 -6.05 -16.26
CA ILE A 204 -52.72 -4.99 -15.27
C ILE A 204 -52.84 -5.55 -13.84
N HIS A 205 -53.74 -6.49 -13.61
CA HIS A 205 -53.91 -7.12 -12.29
C HIS A 205 -52.66 -7.94 -11.90
N ARG A 206 -52.09 -8.70 -12.84
CA ARG A 206 -50.80 -9.38 -12.67
C ARG A 206 -49.64 -8.40 -12.43
N TYR A 207 -49.69 -7.20 -13.01
CA TYR A 207 -48.70 -6.16 -12.79
C TYR A 207 -48.75 -5.64 -11.36
N TYR A 208 -49.95 -5.29 -10.88
CA TYR A 208 -50.15 -4.79 -9.51
C TYR A 208 -49.97 -5.86 -8.43
N LYS A 209 -50.30 -7.13 -8.71
CA LYS A 209 -50.11 -8.25 -7.77
C LYS A 209 -48.63 -8.63 -7.56
N ASN A 210 -47.74 -8.28 -8.49
CA ASN A 210 -46.31 -8.58 -8.43
C ASN A 210 -45.43 -7.35 -8.16
N LEU A 211 -46.02 -6.17 -8.02
CA LEU A 211 -45.38 -5.02 -7.38
C LEU A 211 -45.09 -5.45 -5.94
N ALA A 212 -43.81 -5.72 -5.69
CA ALA A 212 -43.31 -6.32 -4.46
C ALA A 212 -43.88 -5.62 -3.22
N ASP A 213 -44.23 -6.43 -2.22
CA ASP A 213 -44.38 -5.98 -0.84
C ASP A 213 -43.23 -5.02 -0.48
N ILE A 214 -43.61 -3.92 0.17
CA ILE A 214 -42.75 -2.89 0.77
C ILE A 214 -41.73 -3.52 1.74
#